data_AF-A0A496TER2-F1
#
_entry.id   AF-A0A496TER2-F1
#
_cell.length_a   1.000
_cell.length_b   1.000
_cell.length_c   1.000
_cell.angle_alpha   90.00
_cell.angle_beta   90.00
_cell.angle_gamma   90.00
#
_symmetry.space_group_name_H-M   'P 1'
#
loop_
_entity.id
_entity.type
_entity.pdbx_description
1 polymer ?
#
loop_
_entity_poly.entity_id
_entity_poly.type
_entity_poly.pdbx_seq_one_letter_code
_entity_poly.pdbx_strand_id
1 'polypeptide(L)'
;MSFTYEELKHKTVAELREIAAGLDHEALRGYTQLNKEHLLAALCKALNIDMHVHHAVVGIDKTRIKAQIRELKKKRDEAIAAHNRNELKSIRRQIHDLKKALRKAAV
;
A
#
# COMPACT_ATOMS: atom_id res chain seq x y z
N MET A 1 3.38 -22.30 -16.36
CA MET A 1 3.27 -22.30 -14.89
C MET A 1 3.20 -20.85 -14.45
N SER A 2 2.11 -20.42 -13.81
CA SER A 2 2.00 -19.05 -13.30
C SER A 2 2.69 -18.99 -11.95
N PHE A 3 3.91 -18.45 -11.90
CA PHE A 3 4.54 -18.13 -10.62
C PHE A 3 3.79 -16.98 -9.95
N THR A 4 3.67 -17.01 -8.63
CA THR A 4 3.19 -15.85 -7.88
C THR A 4 4.36 -15.00 -7.36
N TYR A 5 4.12 -13.72 -7.05
CA TYR A 5 5.15 -12.85 -6.48
C TYR A 5 5.72 -13.41 -5.18
N GLU A 6 4.87 -13.99 -4.33
CA GLU A 6 5.29 -14.58 -3.05
C GLU A 6 6.22 -15.79 -3.25
N GLU A 7 5.89 -16.68 -4.19
CA GLU A 7 6.74 -17.80 -4.55
C GLU A 7 8.12 -17.33 -5.02
N LEU A 8 8.19 -16.31 -5.89
CA LEU A 8 9.47 -15.75 -6.34
C LEU A 8 10.24 -15.09 -5.19
N LYS A 9 9.56 -14.42 -4.26
CA LYS A 9 10.20 -13.76 -3.12
C LYS A 9 10.88 -14.73 -2.16
N HIS A 10 10.26 -15.89 -1.95
CA HIS A 10 10.79 -16.94 -1.08
C HIS A 10 11.95 -17.73 -1.69
N LYS A 11 12.09 -17.75 -3.01
CA LYS A 11 13.20 -18.40 -3.71
C LYS A 11 14.56 -17.77 -3.45
N THR A 12 15.61 -18.55 -3.64
CA THR A 12 16.99 -18.06 -3.55
C THR A 12 17.38 -17.31 -4.83
N VAL A 13 18.45 -16.49 -4.77
CA VAL A 13 18.94 -15.79 -5.97
C VAL A 13 19.36 -16.78 -7.06
N ALA A 14 19.92 -17.93 -6.68
CA ALA A 14 20.31 -18.98 -7.63
C ALA A 14 19.08 -19.52 -8.39
N GLU A 15 18.02 -19.89 -7.67
CA GLU A 15 16.77 -20.37 -8.27
C GLU A 15 16.10 -19.31 -9.16
N LEU A 16 16.14 -18.04 -8.75
CA LEU A 16 15.61 -16.94 -9.58
C LEU A 16 16.41 -16.80 -10.89
N ARG A 17 17.72 -17.05 -10.87
CA ARG A 17 18.56 -17.02 -12.09
C ARG A 17 18.26 -18.20 -13.00
N GLU A 18 17.98 -19.37 -12.46
CA GLU A 18 17.56 -20.54 -13.25
C GLU A 18 16.22 -20.29 -13.96
N ILE A 19 15.25 -19.69 -13.26
CA ILE A 19 13.97 -19.30 -13.84
C ILE A 19 14.19 -18.23 -14.92
N ALA A 20 15.07 -17.25 -14.67
CA ALA A 20 15.40 -16.21 -15.64
C ALA A 20 16.11 -16.76 -16.89
N ALA A 21 16.96 -17.78 -16.75
CA ALA A 21 17.66 -18.41 -17.87
C ALA A 21 16.70 -19.12 -18.84
N GLY A 22 15.56 -19.60 -18.35
CA GLY A 22 14.50 -20.21 -19.15
C GLY A 22 13.50 -19.20 -19.76
N LEU A 23 13.66 -17.90 -19.49
CA LEU A 23 12.75 -16.84 -19.93
C LEU A 23 13.48 -15.84 -20.84
N ASP A 24 13.24 -15.91 -22.14
CA ASP A 24 13.73 -14.92 -23.10
C ASP A 24 12.89 -13.64 -23.02
N HIS A 25 13.27 -12.74 -22.11
CA HIS A 25 12.65 -11.43 -21.98
C HIS A 25 13.71 -10.32 -21.85
N GLU A 26 13.48 -9.19 -22.52
CA GLU A 26 14.39 -8.03 -22.52
C GLU A 26 14.75 -7.52 -21.10
N ALA A 27 13.82 -7.62 -20.14
CA ALA A 27 14.03 -7.22 -18.76
C ALA A 27 15.02 -8.12 -17.99
N LEU A 28 15.24 -9.35 -18.47
CA LEU A 28 16.15 -10.34 -17.88
C LEU A 28 17.53 -10.29 -18.52
N ARG A 29 17.78 -9.38 -19.47
CA ARG A 29 19.10 -9.24 -20.10
C ARG A 29 20.12 -8.81 -19.05
N GLY A 30 21.04 -9.70 -18.70
CA GLY A 30 22.01 -9.48 -17.61
C GLY A 30 21.57 -10.01 -16.23
N TYR A 31 20.59 -10.92 -16.17
CA TYR A 31 20.08 -11.53 -14.93
C TYR A 31 21.16 -12.11 -13.99
N THR A 32 22.33 -12.49 -14.53
CA THR A 32 23.46 -13.00 -13.76
C THR A 32 24.10 -11.96 -12.85
N GLN A 33 24.06 -10.67 -13.23
CA GLN A 33 24.66 -9.56 -12.49
C GLN A 33 23.66 -8.83 -11.57
N LEU A 34 22.37 -9.10 -11.72
CA LEU A 34 21.33 -8.46 -10.89
C LEU A 34 21.36 -9.00 -9.45
N ASN A 35 21.11 -8.10 -8.49
CA ASN A 35 20.85 -8.46 -7.10
C ASN A 35 19.46 -9.12 -6.97
N LYS A 36 19.14 -9.68 -5.79
CA LYS A 36 17.88 -10.40 -5.56
C LYS A 36 16.64 -9.54 -5.89
N GLU A 37 16.63 -8.28 -5.48
CA GLU A 37 15.47 -7.41 -5.65
C GLU A 37 15.25 -7.01 -7.12
N HIS A 38 16.31 -6.64 -7.85
CA HIS A 38 16.23 -6.29 -9.25
C HIS A 38 15.90 -7.51 -10.12
N LEU A 39 16.44 -8.68 -9.79
CA LEU A 39 16.12 -9.92 -10.49
C LEU A 39 14.64 -10.30 -10.31
N LEU A 40 14.13 -10.16 -9.10
CA LEU A 40 12.72 -10.41 -8.81
C LEU A 40 11.80 -9.43 -9.54
N ALA A 41 12.17 -8.15 -9.60
CA ALA A 41 11.43 -7.14 -10.35
C ALA A 41 11.40 -7.43 -11.86
N ALA A 42 12.55 -7.82 -12.41
CA ALA A 42 12.66 -8.21 -13.81
C ALA A 42 11.83 -9.46 -14.14
N LEU A 43 11.84 -10.46 -13.26
CA LEU A 43 11.03 -11.67 -13.39
C LEU A 43 9.53 -11.38 -13.30
N CYS A 44 9.12 -10.52 -12.35
CA CYS A 44 7.72 -10.10 -12.23
C CYS A 44 7.27 -9.37 -13.50
N LYS A 45 8.11 -8.48 -14.04
CA LYS A 45 7.83 -7.81 -15.32
C LYS A 45 7.76 -8.80 -16.49
N ALA A 46 8.66 -9.77 -16.55
CA ALA A 46 8.72 -10.75 -17.63
C ALA A 46 7.55 -11.74 -17.61
N LEU A 47 7.07 -12.11 -16.43
CA LEU A 47 5.95 -13.01 -16.21
C LEU A 47 4.60 -12.28 -16.11
N ASN A 48 4.60 -10.95 -16.27
CA ASN A 48 3.45 -10.07 -16.10
C ASN A 48 2.74 -10.27 -14.73
N ILE A 49 3.54 -10.50 -13.69
CA ILE A 49 3.10 -10.62 -12.30
C ILE A 49 3.17 -9.25 -11.66
N ASP A 50 2.09 -8.83 -11.01
CA ASP A 50 2.07 -7.56 -10.30
C ASP A 50 3.02 -7.61 -9.10
N MET A 51 4.08 -6.80 -9.16
CA MET A 51 5.13 -6.70 -8.15
C MET A 51 4.61 -6.03 -6.88
N HIS A 52 3.52 -5.29 -7.02
CA HIS A 52 2.84 -4.67 -5.91
C HIS A 52 2.01 -5.75 -5.23
N VAL A 53 2.50 -6.19 -4.07
CA VAL A 53 1.61 -6.52 -2.96
C VAL A 53 0.78 -5.26 -2.74
N HIS A 54 -0.30 -5.13 -3.48
CA HIS A 54 -1.40 -4.29 -3.08
C HIS A 54 -1.79 -4.89 -1.73
N HIS A 55 -1.39 -4.23 -0.64
CA HIS A 55 -2.25 -4.18 0.53
C HIS A 55 -3.56 -3.59 0.02
N ALA A 56 -4.36 -4.43 -0.64
CA ALA A 56 -5.71 -4.17 -1.00
C ALA A 56 -6.35 -3.98 0.36
N VAL A 57 -6.54 -2.71 0.74
CA VAL A 57 -7.24 -2.37 1.97
C VAL A 57 -8.72 -2.66 1.68
N VAL A 58 -9.03 -3.96 1.62
CA VAL A 58 -10.37 -4.49 1.52
C VAL A 58 -10.94 -4.31 2.92
N GLY A 59 -11.74 -3.26 3.09
CA GLY A 59 -12.55 -3.11 4.29
C GLY A 59 -12.88 -1.69 4.69
N ILE A 60 -12.07 -0.69 4.30
CA ILE A 60 -12.32 0.69 4.71
C ILE A 60 -12.21 1.63 3.52
N ASP A 61 -13.33 2.25 3.18
CA ASP A 61 -13.38 3.36 2.22
C ASP A 61 -12.68 4.59 2.81
N LYS A 62 -11.36 4.64 2.59
CA LYS A 62 -10.49 5.72 3.04
C LYS A 62 -10.92 7.07 2.49
N THR A 63 -11.58 7.10 1.33
CA THR A 63 -12.02 8.35 0.70
C THR A 63 -13.16 8.97 1.48
N ARG A 64 -14.17 8.16 1.85
CA ARG A 64 -15.30 8.58 2.68
C ARG A 64 -14.86 9.06 4.06
N ILE A 65 -13.96 8.34 4.73
CA ILE A 65 -13.45 8.78 6.04
C ILE A 65 -12.67 10.09 5.93
N LYS A 66 -11.86 10.27 4.89
CA LYS A 66 -11.15 11.53 4.65
C LYS A 66 -12.11 12.69 4.39
N ALA A 67 -13.23 12.46 3.68
CA ALA A 67 -14.27 13.46 3.47
C ALA A 67 -14.93 13.88 4.81
N GLN A 68 -15.33 12.91 5.64
CA GLN A 68 -15.89 13.18 6.98
C GLN A 68 -14.93 13.98 7.87
N ILE A 69 -13.63 13.67 7.85
CA ILE A 69 -12.62 14.44 8.60
C ILE A 69 -12.54 15.89 8.10
N ARG A 70 -12.69 16.15 6.79
CA ARG A 70 -12.68 17.51 6.23
C ARG A 70 -13.91 18.30 6.70
N GLU A 71 -15.09 17.69 6.72
CA GLU A 71 -16.31 18.32 7.22
C GLU A 71 -16.21 18.64 8.71
N LEU A 72 -15.75 17.69 9.53
CA LEU A 72 -15.57 17.91 10.97
C LEU A 72 -14.54 19.01 11.27
N LYS A 73 -13.52 19.20 10.42
CA LYS A 73 -12.60 20.33 10.57
C LYS A 73 -13.28 21.68 10.34
N LYS A 74 -14.19 21.79 9.38
CA LYS A 74 -14.98 23.02 9.17
C LYS A 74 -15.84 23.33 10.40
N LYS A 75 -16.59 22.32 10.88
CA LYS A 75 -17.41 22.45 12.10
C LYS A 75 -16.57 22.78 13.34
N ARG A 76 -15.34 22.27 13.44
CA ARG A 76 -14.40 22.63 14.51
C ARG A 76 -14.08 24.12 14.47
N ASP A 77 -13.82 24.67 13.29
CA ASP A 77 -13.45 26.07 13.12
C ASP A 77 -14.63 26.99 13.44
N GLU A 78 -15.84 26.60 13.05
CA GLU A 78 -17.10 27.23 13.46
C GLU A 78 -17.30 27.19 14.99
N ALA A 79 -17.09 26.03 15.63
CA ALA A 79 -17.20 25.89 17.08
C ALA A 79 -16.13 26.67 17.86
N ILE A 80 -14.95 26.87 17.27
CA ILE A 80 -13.91 27.75 17.82
C ILE A 80 -14.38 29.20 17.79
N ALA A 81 -14.93 29.66 16.66
CA ALA A 81 -15.47 31.01 16.51
C ALA A 81 -16.65 31.27 17.45
N ALA A 82 -17.53 30.28 17.63
CA ALA A 82 -18.66 30.36 18.55
C ALA A 82 -18.27 30.17 20.03
N HIS A 83 -16.98 29.95 20.35
CA HIS A 83 -16.48 29.63 21.68
C HIS A 83 -17.21 28.45 22.39
N ASN A 84 -17.82 27.55 21.61
CA ASN A 84 -18.55 26.41 22.13
C ASN A 84 -17.59 25.28 22.54
N ARG A 85 -17.12 25.32 23.79
CA ARG A 85 -16.15 24.36 24.34
C ARG A 85 -16.65 22.91 24.32
N ASN A 86 -17.94 22.70 24.54
CA ASN A 86 -18.54 21.36 24.60
C ASN A 86 -18.54 20.71 23.22
N GLU A 87 -19.01 21.45 22.21
CA GLU A 87 -19.04 21.00 20.83
C GLU A 87 -17.63 20.81 20.25
N LEU A 88 -16.71 21.74 20.56
CA LEU A 88 -15.30 21.64 20.16
C LEU A 88 -14.63 20.36 20.69
N LYS A 89 -14.92 19.98 21.94
CA LYS A 89 -14.40 18.74 22.54
C LYS A 89 -14.93 17.50 21.82
N SER A 90 -16.22 17.47 21.51
CA SER A 90 -16.87 16.38 20.77
C SER A 90 -16.26 16.20 19.38
N ILE A 91 -16.18 17.28 18.61
CA ILE A 91 -15.66 17.27 17.23
C ILE A 91 -14.18 16.81 17.20
N ARG A 92 -13.35 17.27 18.15
CA ARG A 92 -11.94 16.85 18.23
C ARG A 92 -11.79 15.35 18.48
N ARG A 93 -12.66 14.76 19.33
CA ARG A 93 -12.67 13.32 19.59
C ARG A 93 -13.06 12.53 18.34
N GLN A 94 -14.14 12.93 17.67
CA GLN A 94 -14.59 12.30 16.42
C GLN A 94 -13.48 12.31 15.34
N ILE A 95 -12.78 13.43 15.18
CA ILE A 95 -11.62 13.52 14.26
C ILE A 95 -10.50 12.56 14.67
N HIS A 96 -10.21 12.45 15.97
CA HIS A 96 -9.17 11.54 16.48
C HIS A 96 -9.53 10.08 16.18
N ASP A 97 -10.77 9.67 16.44
CA ASP A 97 -11.23 8.30 16.25
C ASP A 97 -11.22 7.89 14.78
N LEU A 98 -11.69 8.75 13.87
CA LEU A 98 -11.64 8.52 12.42
C LEU A 98 -10.20 8.41 11.90
N LYS A 99 -9.27 9.23 12.42
CA LYS A 99 -7.84 9.10 12.09
C LYS A 99 -7.24 7.80 12.64
N LYS A 100 -7.64 7.36 13.83
CA LYS A 100 -7.19 6.10 14.42
C LYS A 100 -7.69 4.90 13.60
N ALA A 101 -8.93 4.93 13.15
CA ALA A 101 -9.51 3.92 12.26
C ALA A 101 -8.72 3.83 10.94
N LEU A 102 -8.37 4.97 10.32
CA LEU A 102 -7.53 4.99 9.11
C LEU A 102 -6.14 4.39 9.31
N ARG A 103 -5.50 4.64 10.46
CA ARG A 103 -4.18 4.05 10.76
C ARG A 103 -4.27 2.55 10.97
N LYS A 104 -5.29 2.06 11.70
CA LYS A 104 -5.53 0.62 11.87
C LYS A 104 -5.79 -0.09 10.56
N ALA A 105 -6.47 0.59 9.62
CA ALA A 105 -6.77 0.06 8.29
C ALA A 105 -5.56 0.08 7.33
N ALA A 106 -4.48 0.74 7.71
CA ALA A 106 -3.27 0.89 6.90
C ALA A 106 -2.12 -0.02 7.36
N VAL A 107 -2.28 -0.69 8.51
CA VAL A 107 -1.42 -1.77 9.01
C VAL A 107 -1.99 -3.09 8.53
#